data_AF-D3ZYG4-F1
#
_entry.id   AF-D3ZYG4-F1
#
_cell.length_a   1.000
_cell.length_b   1.000
_cell.length_c   1.000
_cell.angle_alpha   90.00
_cell.angle_beta   90.00
_cell.angle_gamma   90.00
#
_symmetry.space_group_name_H-M   'P 1'
#
loop_
_entity.id
_entity.type
_entity.pdbx_description
1 polymer ?
#
loop_
_entity_poly.entity_id
_entity_poly.type
_entity_poly.pdbx_seq_one_letter_code
_entity_poly.pdbx_strand_id
1 'polypeptide(L)'
;MARKHAKRQLGGFAASTIAWFLCSVSMGLPQWRVWFFQDPMESKPGMTLVGMWRTCVYHQKSNSTFNRVCYKYTYQDTFIPLDIRVAQHLLLIASLLGIISIISVIIALWKLYSGRLRKKVAFNPFRLPGILNVIASSFVLLSILYNYLSIIRKDGIAFPPSFHTPSFPDSQKVGTALAMATLSCFLFLLGGIIPLSFTLPPRCRVRYNT
;
A
#
# COMPACT_ATOMS: atom_id res chain seq x y z
N MET A 1 -17.57 -26.95 13.49
CA MET A 1 -17.84 -25.77 12.65
C MET A 1 -17.21 -24.48 13.20
N ALA A 2 -17.45 -24.11 14.47
CA ALA A 2 -16.90 -22.90 15.10
C ALA A 2 -15.37 -22.72 14.98
N ARG A 3 -14.57 -23.78 15.19
CA ARG A 3 -13.10 -23.74 15.06
C ARG A 3 -12.61 -23.32 13.65
N LYS A 4 -13.34 -23.71 12.59
CA LYS A 4 -13.00 -23.35 11.20
C LYS A 4 -13.25 -21.86 10.94
N HIS A 5 -14.31 -21.30 11.51
CA HIS A 5 -14.59 -19.86 11.43
C HIS A 5 -13.52 -19.03 12.15
N ALA A 6 -13.15 -19.43 13.38
CA ALA A 6 -12.10 -18.76 14.15
C ALA A 6 -10.75 -18.75 13.41
N LYS A 7 -10.33 -19.90 12.85
CA LYS A 7 -9.10 -19.99 12.05
C LYS A 7 -9.11 -19.07 10.82
N ARG A 8 -10.24 -18.97 10.11
CA ARG A 8 -10.36 -18.10 8.93
C ARG A 8 -10.35 -16.61 9.31
N GLN A 9 -11.04 -16.22 10.39
CA GLN A 9 -11.00 -14.85 10.90
C GLN A 9 -9.58 -14.45 11.30
N LEU A 10 -8.84 -15.37 11.96
CA LEU A 10 -7.42 -15.16 12.27
C LEU A 10 -6.56 -14.99 11.01
N GLY A 11 -6.81 -15.79 9.97
CA GLY A 11 -6.15 -15.65 8.68
C GLY A 11 -6.41 -14.29 8.01
N GLY A 12 -7.66 -13.81 8.02
CA GLY A 12 -8.01 -12.48 7.51
C GLY A 12 -7.34 -11.34 8.30
N PHE A 13 -7.28 -11.47 9.63
CA PHE A 13 -6.56 -10.52 10.49
C PHE A 13 -5.06 -10.50 10.18
N ALA A 14 -4.41 -11.68 10.11
CA ALA A 14 -3.00 -11.78 9.79
C ALA A 14 -2.68 -11.18 8.40
N ALA A 15 -3.51 -11.47 7.39
CA ALA A 15 -3.37 -10.89 6.06
C ALA A 15 -3.45 -9.35 6.11
N SER A 16 -4.42 -8.79 6.85
CA SER A 16 -4.60 -7.34 6.99
C SER A 16 -3.40 -6.67 7.67
N THR A 17 -2.83 -7.30 8.70
CA THR A 17 -1.66 -6.77 9.40
C THR A 17 -0.41 -6.76 8.52
N ILE A 18 -0.17 -7.84 7.77
CA ILE A 18 0.94 -7.91 6.81
C ILE A 18 0.71 -6.90 5.67
N ALA A 19 -0.53 -6.78 5.18
CA ALA A 19 -0.89 -5.80 4.16
C ALA A 19 -0.56 -4.38 4.60
N TRP A 20 -0.98 -3.98 5.80
CA TRP A 20 -0.71 -2.65 6.35
C TRP A 20 0.79 -2.38 6.50
N PHE A 21 1.55 -3.35 6.98
CA PHE A 21 3.00 -3.22 7.11
C PHE A 21 3.66 -3.02 5.73
N LEU A 22 3.33 -3.88 4.75
CA LEU A 22 3.86 -3.76 3.38
C LEU A 22 3.43 -2.44 2.70
N CYS A 23 2.20 -1.98 2.91
CA CYS A 23 1.73 -0.68 2.42
C CYS A 23 2.60 0.45 2.97
N SER A 24 2.81 0.47 4.29
CA SER A 24 3.59 1.50 4.98
C SER A 24 5.07 1.48 4.55
N VAL A 25 5.67 0.29 4.44
CA VAL A 25 7.05 0.13 3.95
C VAL A 25 7.17 0.57 2.49
N SER A 26 6.24 0.15 1.62
CA SER A 26 6.26 0.54 0.20
C SER A 26 6.20 2.06 0.05
N MET A 27 5.36 2.73 0.84
CA MET A 27 5.20 4.18 0.81
C MET A 27 6.53 4.90 1.10
N GLY A 28 7.32 4.42 2.05
CA GLY A 28 8.61 5.03 2.45
C GLY A 28 9.80 4.73 1.54
N LEU A 29 9.67 3.78 0.61
CA LEU A 29 10.75 3.37 -0.27
C LEU A 29 10.78 4.18 -1.57
N PRO A 30 11.98 4.51 -2.09
CA PRO A 30 12.13 5.27 -3.34
C PRO A 30 11.88 4.41 -4.59
N GLN A 31 11.66 3.10 -4.44
CA GLN A 31 11.65 2.14 -5.55
C GLN A 31 10.24 1.91 -6.11
N TRP A 32 9.46 2.97 -6.37
CA TRP A 32 8.19 2.81 -7.08
C TRP A 32 8.42 2.75 -8.59
N ARG A 33 9.20 3.70 -9.12
CA ARG A 33 9.63 3.74 -10.52
C ARG A 33 11.15 3.76 -10.56
N VAL A 34 11.73 2.88 -11.37
CA VAL A 34 13.18 2.86 -11.61
C VAL A 34 13.44 3.46 -12.97
N TRP A 35 14.13 4.59 -12.99
CA TRP A 35 14.51 5.31 -14.20
C TRP A 35 15.94 4.98 -14.56
N PHE A 36 16.17 4.72 -15.84
CA PHE A 36 17.50 4.63 -16.44
C PHE A 36 17.62 5.70 -17.50
N PHE A 37 18.77 6.36 -17.51
CA PHE A 37 19.12 7.35 -18.52
C PHE A 37 20.61 7.34 -18.78
N GLN A 38 21.02 7.83 -19.94
CA GLN A 38 22.42 8.07 -20.25
C GLN A 38 22.72 9.56 -20.13
N ASP A 39 23.72 9.94 -19.33
CA ASP A 39 24.13 11.34 -19.23
C ASP A 39 24.71 11.81 -20.57
N PRO A 40 24.16 12.84 -21.24
CA PRO A 40 24.68 13.30 -22.51
C PRO A 40 26.08 13.92 -22.42
N MET A 41 26.46 14.49 -21.26
CA MET A 41 27.76 15.13 -21.07
C MET A 41 28.86 14.12 -20.71
N GLU A 42 28.57 13.16 -19.82
CA GLU A 42 29.56 12.17 -19.37
C GLU A 42 29.47 10.82 -20.08
N SER A 43 28.42 10.57 -20.87
CA SER A 43 28.10 9.26 -21.47
C SER A 43 27.98 8.12 -20.45
N LYS A 44 27.82 8.44 -19.15
CA LYS A 44 27.72 7.46 -18.08
C LYS A 44 26.25 7.09 -17.81
N PRO A 45 25.95 5.81 -17.54
CA PRO A 45 24.62 5.39 -17.12
C PRO A 45 24.28 5.98 -15.75
N GLY A 46 23.15 6.70 -15.70
CA GLY A 46 22.53 7.19 -14.49
C GLY A 46 21.27 6.40 -14.15
N MET A 47 20.96 6.33 -12.85
CA MET A 47 19.75 5.67 -12.36
C MET A 47 19.08 6.54 -11.32
N THR A 48 17.77 6.76 -11.47
CA THR A 48 16.95 7.47 -10.49
C THR A 48 15.84 6.58 -9.98
N LEU A 49 15.72 6.50 -8.67
CA LEU A 49 14.64 5.82 -7.96
C LEU A 49 13.60 6.84 -7.55
N VAL A 50 12.44 6.82 -8.19
CA VAL A 50 11.33 7.72 -7.89
C VAL A 50 10.36 7.02 -6.94
N GLY A 51 10.28 7.52 -5.70
CA GLY A 51 9.31 7.09 -4.71
C GLY A 51 8.16 8.07 -4.54
N MET A 52 7.30 7.77 -3.56
CA MET A 52 6.20 8.64 -3.19
C MET A 52 6.66 9.86 -2.40
N TRP A 53 7.61 9.72 -1.49
CA TRP A 53 8.05 10.81 -0.58
C TRP A 53 9.49 11.27 -0.78
N ARG A 54 10.25 10.57 -1.63
CA ARG A 54 11.64 10.87 -1.93
C ARG A 54 12.04 10.28 -3.26
N THR A 55 13.03 10.92 -3.88
CA THR A 55 13.79 10.38 -5.00
C THR A 55 15.22 10.06 -4.54
N CYS A 56 15.85 9.06 -5.13
CA CYS A 56 17.28 8.79 -4.92
C CYS A 56 17.98 8.66 -6.27
N VAL A 57 19.01 9.46 -6.47
CA VAL A 57 19.78 9.52 -7.72
C VAL A 57 21.12 8.82 -7.51
N TYR A 58 21.49 8.00 -8.48
CA TYR A 58 22.77 7.29 -8.54
C TYR A 58 23.59 7.88 -9.68
N HIS A 59 24.74 8.47 -9.33
CA HIS A 59 25.72 8.95 -10.28
C HIS A 59 26.95 8.04 -10.25
N GLN A 60 27.41 7.63 -11.43
CA GLN A 60 28.64 6.87 -11.55
C GLN A 60 29.85 7.80 -11.40
N LYS A 61 30.54 7.72 -10.26
CA LYS A 61 31.72 8.54 -9.97
C LYS A 61 33.00 7.96 -10.61
N SER A 62 33.12 6.63 -10.63
CA SER A 62 34.20 5.86 -11.27
C SER A 62 33.66 4.47 -11.70
N ASN A 63 34.46 3.63 -12.36
CA ASN A 63 34.05 2.34 -12.93
C ASN A 63 33.24 1.44 -11.97
N SER A 64 33.46 1.53 -10.66
CA SER A 64 32.77 0.71 -9.65
C SER A 64 32.13 1.48 -8.49
N THR A 65 32.25 2.81 -8.44
CA THR A 65 31.71 3.60 -7.31
C THR A 65 30.54 4.48 -7.75
N PHE A 66 29.38 4.24 -7.15
CA PHE A 66 28.19 5.06 -7.32
C PHE A 66 28.03 5.97 -6.11
N ASN A 67 27.86 7.28 -6.35
CA ASN A 67 27.36 8.17 -5.31
C ASN A 67 25.84 8.12 -5.33
N ARG A 68 25.23 7.88 -4.17
CA ARG A 68 23.78 7.87 -3.99
C ARG A 68 23.37 9.06 -3.14
N VAL A 69 22.59 9.96 -3.72
CA VAL A 69 22.00 11.09 -3.00
C VAL A 69 20.49 10.94 -3.02
N CYS A 70 19.84 11.13 -1.86
CA CYS A 70 18.39 11.05 -1.75
C CYS A 70 17.80 12.39 -1.36
N TYR A 71 16.78 12.83 -2.09
CA TYR A 71 16.07 14.08 -1.87
C TYR A 71 14.65 13.77 -1.40
N LYS A 72 14.26 14.34 -0.25
CA LYS A 72 12.89 14.25 0.23
C LYS A 72 12.03 15.31 -0.45
N TYR A 73 10.79 14.97 -0.73
CA TYR A 73 9.81 15.90 -1.25
C TYR A 73 9.22 16.74 -0.13
N THR A 74 8.97 18.00 -0.42
CA THR A 74 8.16 18.90 0.42
C THR A 74 6.78 19.06 -0.21
N TYR A 75 5.76 19.40 0.59
CA TYR A 75 4.42 19.67 0.07
C TYR A 75 4.36 20.90 -0.86
N GLN A 76 5.37 21.77 -0.81
CA GLN A 76 5.47 22.97 -1.62
C GLN A 76 6.16 22.72 -2.97
N ASP A 77 6.70 21.52 -3.19
CA ASP A 77 7.40 21.17 -4.43
C ASP A 77 6.42 21.08 -5.61
N THR A 78 6.45 22.09 -6.46
CA THR A 78 5.56 22.21 -7.63
C THR A 78 5.92 21.26 -8.77
N PHE A 79 7.18 20.80 -8.83
CA PHE A 79 7.67 19.89 -9.87
C PHE A 79 7.11 18.46 -9.76
N ILE A 80 6.51 18.11 -8.62
CA ILE A 80 5.93 16.78 -8.40
C ILE A 80 4.65 16.64 -9.23
N PRO A 81 4.54 15.63 -10.11
CA PRO A 81 3.33 15.40 -10.87
C PRO A 81 2.10 15.08 -10.01
N LEU A 82 0.91 15.36 -10.58
CA LEU A 82 -0.37 15.17 -9.89
C LEU A 82 -0.63 13.71 -9.52
N ASP A 83 -0.24 12.75 -10.36
CA ASP A 83 -0.39 11.32 -10.12
C ASP A 83 0.37 10.86 -8.86
N ILE A 84 1.59 11.37 -8.63
CA ILE A 84 2.35 11.10 -7.40
C ILE A 84 1.63 11.73 -6.20
N ARG A 85 1.18 12.98 -6.29
CA ARG A 85 0.45 13.64 -5.19
C ARG A 85 -0.84 12.90 -4.82
N VAL A 86 -1.61 12.48 -5.82
CA VAL A 86 -2.83 11.69 -5.60
C VAL A 86 -2.48 10.34 -4.95
N ALA A 87 -1.46 9.64 -5.43
CA ALA A 87 -1.00 8.38 -4.85
C ALA A 87 -0.52 8.53 -3.40
N GLN A 88 0.21 9.62 -3.06
CA GLN A 88 0.60 9.91 -1.67
C GLN A 88 -0.62 9.94 -0.73
N HIS A 89 -1.66 10.68 -1.11
CA HIS A 89 -2.87 10.81 -0.29
C HIS A 89 -3.64 9.49 -0.21
N LEU A 90 -3.82 8.80 -1.34
CA LEU A 90 -4.48 7.50 -1.38
C LEU A 90 -3.80 6.46 -0.49
N LEU A 91 -2.46 6.38 -0.54
CA LEU A 91 -1.67 5.46 0.27
C LEU A 91 -1.71 5.82 1.77
N LEU A 92 -1.67 7.12 2.12
CA LEU A 92 -1.83 7.57 3.50
C LEU A 92 -3.20 7.19 4.05
N ILE A 93 -4.27 7.50 3.31
CA ILE A 93 -5.64 7.16 3.71
C ILE A 93 -5.80 5.64 3.81
N ALA A 94 -5.28 4.87 2.86
CA ALA A 94 -5.30 3.41 2.91
C ALA A 94 -4.57 2.87 4.15
N SER A 95 -3.42 3.44 4.51
CA SER A 95 -2.68 3.05 5.71
C SER A 95 -3.47 3.34 6.99
N LEU A 96 -4.10 4.52 7.10
CA LEU A 96 -4.97 4.87 8.22
C LEU A 96 -6.17 3.92 8.35
N LEU A 97 -6.85 3.63 7.23
CA LEU A 97 -7.94 2.66 7.19
C LEU A 97 -7.48 1.26 7.62
N GLY A 98 -6.27 0.85 7.21
CA GLY A 98 -5.66 -0.40 7.64
C GLY A 98 -5.45 -0.48 9.15
N ILE A 99 -4.91 0.57 9.77
CA ILE A 99 -4.75 0.64 11.24
C ILE A 99 -6.11 0.59 11.94
N ILE A 100 -7.08 1.37 11.49
CA ILE A 100 -8.43 1.40 12.08
C ILE A 100 -9.09 0.02 11.96
N SER A 101 -8.89 -0.68 10.84
CA SER A 101 -9.34 -2.06 10.65
C SER A 101 -8.72 -3.01 11.68
N ILE A 102 -7.40 -2.97 11.86
CA ILE A 102 -6.66 -3.78 12.85
C ILE A 102 -7.18 -3.52 14.27
N ILE A 103 -7.32 -2.25 14.66
CA ILE A 103 -7.84 -1.85 15.98
C ILE A 103 -9.28 -2.37 16.16
N SER A 104 -10.12 -2.24 15.13
CA SER A 104 -11.50 -2.74 15.15
C SER A 104 -11.57 -4.25 15.37
N VAL A 105 -10.67 -5.03 14.74
CA VAL A 105 -10.57 -6.48 14.95
C VAL A 105 -10.15 -6.80 16.39
N ILE A 106 -9.15 -6.09 16.93
CA ILE A 106 -8.70 -6.28 18.32
C ILE A 106 -9.84 -6.03 19.30
N ILE A 107 -10.59 -4.93 19.12
CA ILE A 107 -11.77 -4.60 19.94
C ILE A 107 -12.85 -5.68 19.80
N ALA A 108 -13.10 -6.17 18.59
CA ALA A 108 -14.08 -7.25 18.35
C ALA A 108 -13.69 -8.54 19.06
N LEU A 109 -12.41 -8.94 18.97
CA LEU A 109 -11.88 -10.12 19.66
C LEU A 109 -11.93 -9.97 21.18
N TRP A 110 -11.58 -8.79 21.71
CA TRP A 110 -11.66 -8.51 23.14
C TRP A 110 -13.10 -8.64 23.66
N LYS A 111 -14.08 -8.03 22.96
CA LYS A 111 -15.51 -8.13 23.34
C LYS A 111 -16.06 -9.57 23.25
N LEU A 112 -15.57 -10.37 22.29
CA LEU A 112 -15.91 -11.79 22.17
C LEU A 112 -15.33 -12.60 23.33
N TYR A 113 -14.05 -12.40 23.66
CA TYR A 113 -13.37 -13.14 24.72
C TYR A 113 -13.89 -12.77 26.12
N SER A 114 -14.17 -11.49 26.38
CA SER A 114 -14.76 -11.03 27.64
C SER A 114 -16.24 -11.39 27.80
N GLY A 115 -16.84 -12.16 26.89
CA GLY A 115 -18.25 -12.59 26.95
C GLY A 115 -19.28 -11.48 26.76
N ARG A 116 -18.87 -10.21 26.62
CA ARG A 116 -19.76 -9.05 26.47
C ARG A 116 -20.57 -9.05 25.18
N LEU A 117 -20.13 -9.79 24.14
CA LEU A 117 -20.84 -9.84 22.87
C LEU A 117 -22.08 -10.76 22.86
N ARG A 118 -22.26 -11.64 23.86
CA ARG A 118 -23.20 -12.77 23.78
C ARG A 118 -24.69 -12.39 23.80
N LYS A 119 -25.07 -11.17 24.18
CA LYS A 119 -26.49 -10.83 24.44
C LYS A 119 -27.17 -9.81 23.51
N LYS A 120 -26.47 -8.98 22.72
CA LYS A 120 -27.14 -7.82 22.07
C LYS A 120 -26.78 -7.45 20.63
N VAL A 121 -25.90 -8.16 19.93
CA VAL A 121 -25.48 -7.70 18.57
C VAL A 121 -25.99 -8.63 17.48
N ALA A 122 -26.98 -8.17 16.71
CA ALA A 122 -27.49 -8.85 15.51
C ALA A 122 -26.49 -8.81 14.33
N PHE A 123 -25.41 -8.01 14.45
CA PHE A 123 -24.44 -7.73 13.41
C PHE A 123 -23.10 -8.43 13.65
N ASN A 124 -22.46 -8.91 12.56
CA ASN A 124 -21.12 -9.49 12.64
C ASN A 124 -20.09 -8.39 12.99
N PRO A 125 -19.39 -8.45 14.15
CA PRO A 125 -18.44 -7.42 14.55
C PRO A 125 -17.25 -7.30 13.58
N PHE A 126 -16.98 -8.33 12.77
CA PHE A 126 -15.90 -8.32 11.77
C PHE A 126 -16.29 -7.69 10.43
N ARG A 127 -17.55 -7.26 10.25
CA ARG A 127 -17.99 -6.65 8.99
C ARG A 127 -17.42 -5.25 8.78
N LEU A 128 -17.29 -4.43 9.83
CA LEU A 128 -16.66 -3.11 9.74
C LEU A 128 -15.19 -3.19 9.29
N PRO A 129 -14.29 -3.95 9.96
CA PRO A 129 -12.91 -4.07 9.48
C PRO A 129 -12.81 -4.69 8.07
N GLY A 130 -13.73 -5.60 7.74
CA GLY A 130 -13.83 -6.14 6.38
C GLY A 130 -14.07 -5.07 5.31
N ILE A 131 -15.03 -4.15 5.54
CA ILE A 131 -15.31 -3.03 4.63
C ILE A 131 -14.10 -2.09 4.53
N LEU A 132 -13.50 -1.72 5.68
CA LEU A 132 -12.34 -0.83 5.72
C LEU A 132 -11.16 -1.37 4.90
N ASN A 133 -10.89 -2.68 5.00
CA ASN A 133 -9.85 -3.34 4.22
C ASN A 133 -10.12 -3.33 2.71
N VAL A 134 -11.38 -3.49 2.28
CA VAL A 134 -11.74 -3.42 0.84
C VAL A 134 -11.54 -1.99 0.30
N ILE A 135 -11.92 -0.97 1.08
CA ILE A 135 -11.69 0.43 0.72
C ILE A 135 -10.18 0.72 0.65
N ALA A 136 -9.41 0.28 1.64
CA ALA A 136 -7.95 0.42 1.65
C ALA A 136 -7.31 -0.26 0.42
N SER A 137 -7.72 -1.49 0.11
CA SER A 137 -7.27 -2.22 -1.10
C SER A 137 -7.55 -1.41 -2.37
N SER A 138 -8.73 -0.80 -2.49
CA SER A 138 -9.11 0.01 -3.64
C SER A 138 -8.21 1.25 -3.81
N PHE A 139 -7.88 1.95 -2.73
CA PHE A 139 -6.96 3.10 -2.77
C PHE A 139 -5.51 2.71 -3.09
N VAL A 140 -5.04 1.57 -2.57
CA VAL A 140 -3.73 1.02 -2.95
C VAL A 140 -3.73 0.63 -4.44
N LEU A 141 -4.79 -0.01 -4.94
CA LEU A 141 -4.94 -0.38 -6.35
C LEU A 141 -4.92 0.83 -7.28
N LEU A 142 -5.65 1.90 -6.94
CA LEU A 142 -5.62 3.15 -7.70
C LEU A 142 -4.21 3.74 -7.74
N SER A 143 -3.50 3.74 -6.61
CA SER A 143 -2.12 4.22 -6.53
C SER A 143 -1.17 3.40 -7.41
N ILE A 144 -1.33 2.07 -7.42
CA ILE A 144 -0.58 1.16 -8.29
C ILE A 144 -0.88 1.46 -9.76
N LEU A 145 -2.16 1.62 -10.13
CA LEU A 145 -2.58 1.85 -11.50
C LEU A 145 -2.01 3.17 -12.06
N TYR A 146 -2.12 4.27 -11.30
CA TYR A 146 -1.52 5.54 -11.71
C TYR A 146 0.00 5.42 -11.95
N ASN A 147 0.70 4.73 -11.05
CA ASN A 147 2.14 4.50 -11.20
C ASN A 147 2.48 3.61 -12.38
N TYR A 148 1.72 2.54 -12.58
CA TYR A 148 1.93 1.61 -13.68
C TYR A 148 1.69 2.28 -15.05
N LEU A 149 0.64 3.11 -15.15
CA LEU A 149 0.38 3.92 -16.35
C LEU A 149 1.51 4.90 -16.63
N SER A 150 2.04 5.56 -15.60
CA SER A 150 3.19 6.46 -15.75
C SER A 150 4.46 5.74 -16.23
N ILE A 151 4.71 4.52 -15.75
CA ILE A 151 5.84 3.69 -16.20
C ILE A 151 5.68 3.32 -17.68
N ILE A 152 4.49 2.87 -18.10
CA ILE A 152 4.22 2.49 -19.50
C ILE A 152 4.37 3.68 -20.44
N ARG A 153 3.86 4.85 -20.04
CA ARG A 153 3.92 6.09 -20.85
C ARG A 153 5.28 6.77 -20.81
N LYS A 154 6.20 6.27 -19.97
CA LYS A 154 7.49 6.91 -19.67
C LYS A 154 7.33 8.38 -19.23
N ASP A 155 6.29 8.68 -18.44
CA ASP A 155 6.02 10.06 -18.01
C ASP A 155 7.22 10.60 -17.22
N GLY A 156 7.61 11.83 -17.57
CA GLY A 156 8.72 12.55 -16.97
C GLY A 156 8.33 13.34 -15.71
N ILE A 157 9.35 13.91 -15.08
CA ILE A 157 9.31 14.75 -13.88
C ILE A 157 10.38 15.79 -14.10
N ALA A 158 10.01 17.06 -14.15
CA ALA A 158 10.95 18.17 -14.29
C ALA A 158 11.68 18.42 -12.96
N PHE A 159 12.56 17.50 -12.57
CA PHE A 159 13.34 17.63 -11.34
C PHE A 159 14.18 18.92 -11.36
N PRO A 160 14.41 19.53 -10.18
CA PRO A 160 15.32 20.67 -10.09
C PRO A 160 16.70 20.35 -10.68
N PRO A 161 17.37 21.31 -11.35
CA PRO A 161 18.70 21.09 -11.93
C PRO A 161 19.74 20.57 -10.92
N SER A 162 19.60 20.91 -9.63
CA SER A 162 20.47 20.46 -8.55
C SER A 162 20.45 18.95 -8.31
N PHE A 163 19.46 18.22 -8.86
CA PHE A 163 19.37 16.76 -8.74
C PHE A 163 20.13 16.06 -9.86
N HIS A 164 20.66 16.79 -10.85
CA HIS A 164 21.43 16.27 -11.98
C HIS A 164 20.73 15.09 -12.69
N THR A 165 19.41 15.14 -12.79
CA THR A 165 18.57 14.10 -13.37
C THR A 165 17.79 14.68 -14.55
N PRO A 166 17.77 14.02 -15.72
CA PRO A 166 17.00 14.50 -16.86
C PRO A 166 15.50 14.51 -16.55
N SER A 167 14.75 15.38 -17.26
CA SER A 167 13.30 15.48 -17.05
C SER A 167 12.52 14.26 -17.55
N PHE A 168 13.11 13.49 -18.48
CA PHE A 168 12.53 12.27 -19.03
C PHE A 168 13.54 11.13 -18.94
N PRO A 169 13.09 9.91 -18.60
CA PRO A 169 13.95 8.73 -18.62
C PRO A 169 13.96 8.06 -20.00
N ASP A 170 15.09 7.47 -20.37
CA ASP A 170 15.20 6.65 -21.58
C ASP A 170 14.38 5.35 -21.44
N SER A 171 14.41 4.77 -20.24
CA SER A 171 13.57 3.63 -19.88
C SER A 171 13.13 3.67 -18.42
N GLN A 172 11.93 3.14 -18.16
CA GLN A 172 11.38 2.96 -16.82
C GLN A 172 11.09 1.49 -16.55
N LYS A 173 11.30 1.07 -15.30
CA LYS A 173 10.93 -0.27 -14.82
C LYS A 173 10.16 -0.19 -13.50
N VAL A 174 9.36 -1.21 -13.27
CA VAL A 174 8.68 -1.45 -11.98
C VAL A 174 9.74 -1.64 -10.89
N GLY A 175 9.64 -0.85 -9.83
CA GLY A 175 10.50 -1.02 -8.67
C GLY A 175 9.90 -1.95 -7.61
N THR A 176 10.73 -2.34 -6.66
CA THR A 176 10.36 -3.25 -5.56
C THR A 176 9.27 -2.69 -4.65
N ALA A 177 9.20 -1.37 -4.46
CA ALA A 177 8.16 -0.75 -3.65
C ALA A 177 6.78 -0.90 -4.29
N LEU A 178 6.68 -0.76 -5.62
CA LEU A 178 5.43 -1.02 -6.34
C LEU A 178 5.03 -2.49 -6.21
N ALA A 179 5.98 -3.44 -6.27
CA ALA A 179 5.71 -4.85 -6.03
C ALA A 179 5.19 -5.14 -4.60
N MET A 180 5.77 -4.49 -3.58
CA MET A 180 5.29 -4.56 -2.19
C MET A 180 3.88 -3.99 -2.03
N ALA A 181 3.59 -2.86 -2.68
CA ALA A 181 2.24 -2.29 -2.70
C ALA A 181 1.24 -3.24 -3.38
N THR A 182 1.63 -3.88 -4.49
CA THR A 182 0.81 -4.89 -5.17
C THR A 182 0.50 -6.07 -4.25
N LEU A 183 1.50 -6.62 -3.55
CA LEU A 183 1.27 -7.69 -2.58
C LEU A 183 0.36 -7.23 -1.42
N SER A 184 0.58 -6.01 -0.91
CA SER A 184 -0.27 -5.37 0.09
C SER A 184 -1.73 -5.27 -0.37
N CYS A 185 -1.97 -4.86 -1.63
CA CYS A 185 -3.29 -4.73 -2.22
C CYS A 185 -4.07 -6.05 -2.18
N PHE A 186 -3.44 -7.16 -2.60
CA PHE A 186 -4.04 -8.49 -2.55
C PHE A 186 -4.33 -8.94 -1.12
N LEU A 187 -3.42 -8.68 -0.18
CA LEU A 187 -3.59 -9.06 1.22
C LEU A 187 -4.69 -8.25 1.92
N PHE A 188 -4.81 -6.95 1.63
CA PHE A 188 -5.95 -6.15 2.09
C PHE A 188 -7.27 -6.70 1.54
N LEU A 189 -7.30 -7.07 0.26
CA LEU A 189 -8.50 -7.64 -0.34
C LEU A 189 -8.90 -8.97 0.33
N LEU A 190 -7.95 -9.86 0.56
CA LEU A 190 -8.18 -11.11 1.30
C LEU A 190 -8.63 -10.85 2.74
N GLY A 191 -8.00 -9.90 3.42
CA GLY A 191 -8.36 -9.44 4.76
C GLY A 191 -9.75 -8.79 4.82
N GLY A 192 -10.28 -8.30 3.69
CA GLY A 192 -11.62 -7.76 3.56
C GLY A 192 -12.68 -8.81 3.21
N ILE A 193 -12.43 -9.61 2.18
CA ILE A 193 -13.39 -10.60 1.64
C ILE A 193 -13.67 -11.72 2.64
N ILE A 194 -12.65 -12.19 3.38
CA ILE A 194 -12.83 -13.30 4.34
C ILE A 194 -13.87 -12.92 5.41
N PRO A 195 -13.73 -11.83 6.19
CA PRO A 195 -14.75 -11.42 7.15
C PRO A 195 -16.14 -11.17 6.57
N LEU A 196 -16.23 -10.61 5.35
CA LEU A 196 -17.48 -10.27 4.69
C LEU A 196 -18.25 -11.49 4.20
N SER A 197 -17.54 -12.48 3.65
CA SER A 197 -18.14 -13.71 3.12
C SER A 197 -18.72 -14.62 4.20
N PHE A 198 -18.28 -14.43 5.46
CA PHE A 198 -18.76 -15.20 6.61
C PHE A 198 -19.66 -14.35 7.51
N THR A 199 -20.78 -13.85 6.99
CA THR A 199 -21.96 -13.61 7.84
C THR A 199 -22.36 -14.94 8.47
N LEU A 200 -22.36 -15.01 9.80
CA LEU A 200 -22.87 -16.17 10.52
C LEU A 200 -24.25 -16.55 9.93
N PRO A 201 -24.48 -17.83 9.53
CA PRO A 201 -25.83 -18.23 9.18
C PRO A 201 -26.73 -17.99 10.40
N PRO A 202 -27.92 -17.40 10.25
CA PRO A 202 -28.85 -17.20 11.36
C PRO A 202 -29.45 -18.52 11.90
N ARG A 203 -28.82 -19.69 11.69
CA ARG A 203 -29.28 -20.98 12.23
C ARG A 203 -29.12 -21.16 13.74
N CYS A 204 -28.64 -20.15 14.48
CA CYS A 204 -28.88 -20.08 15.92
C CYS A 204 -30.17 -19.35 16.32
N ARG A 205 -31.04 -18.92 15.38
CA ARG A 205 -32.37 -18.38 15.72
C ARG A 205 -33.45 -19.43 15.98
N VAL A 206 -33.27 -20.70 15.61
CA VAL A 206 -34.37 -21.69 15.68
C VAL A 206 -34.21 -22.72 16.81
N ARG A 207 -33.22 -22.59 17.71
CA ARG A 207 -33.16 -23.45 18.93
C ARG A 207 -33.38 -22.67 20.24
N TYR A 208 -34.05 -21.53 20.18
CA TYR A 208 -34.52 -20.84 21.39
C TYR A 208 -36.03 -20.62 21.42
N ASN A 209 -36.76 -21.18 20.46
CA ASN A 209 -38.22 -21.25 20.48
C ASN A 209 -38.67 -22.72 20.48
N THR A 210 -38.20 -23.48 21.47
CA THR A 210 -38.74 -24.74 22.04
C THR A 210 -37.87 -25.07 23.25
#